data_AF-A0A098QT44-F1
#
_entry.id   AF-A0A098QT44-F1
#
_cell.length_a   1.000
_cell.length_b   1.000
_cell.length_c   1.000
_cell.angle_alpha   90.00
_cell.angle_beta   90.00
_cell.angle_gamma   90.00
#
_symmetry.space_group_name_H-M   'P 1'
#
loop_
_entity.id
_entity.type
_entity.pdbx_description
1 polymer ?
#
loop_
_entity_poly.entity_id
_entity_poly.type
_entity_poly.pdbx_seq_one_letter_code
_entity_poly.pdbx_strand_id
1 'polypeptide(L)'
;MNQEHENRSRVCEHCQAAPAVRIIHIVEGTARREIHLCEACSIRAGAVPEDSAVIPRVGDLFGDLLNPEEEQDLDRQCPGCGTTLLHLRATGLAGCQGCYHEFGPLIQRLIHGVDRGSVHRGAYPARLQMVLDIFRAHDLPGDDHDSP
;
A
#
# COMPACT_ATOMS: atom_id res chain seq x y z
N MET A 1 -25.19 25.57 6.71
CA MET A 1 -23.81 25.72 6.17
C MET A 1 -23.13 24.35 5.97
N ASN A 2 -23.81 23.36 5.36
CA ASN A 2 -23.27 21.99 5.21
C ASN A 2 -23.07 21.55 3.74
N GLN A 3 -23.21 22.47 2.78
CA GLN A 3 -23.23 22.12 1.34
C GLN A 3 -21.84 22.17 0.68
N GLU A 4 -20.86 22.85 1.27
CA GLU A 4 -19.52 23.03 0.66
C GLU A 4 -18.59 21.83 0.87
N HIS A 5 -18.69 21.12 2.00
CA HIS A 5 -17.88 19.92 2.26
C HIS A 5 -18.29 18.73 1.39
N GLU A 6 -19.59 18.60 1.07
CA GLU A 6 -20.12 17.47 0.31
C GLU A 6 -19.91 17.62 -1.20
N ASN A 7 -19.76 18.85 -1.70
CA ASN A 7 -19.58 19.13 -3.13
C ASN A 7 -18.13 19.00 -3.60
N ARG A 8 -17.15 19.24 -2.70
CA ARG A 8 -15.71 19.01 -2.97
C ARG A 8 -15.37 17.55 -3.24
N SER A 9 -16.15 16.63 -2.66
CA SER A 9 -16.00 15.18 -2.83
C SER A 9 -16.35 14.67 -4.24
N ARG A 10 -17.11 15.45 -5.02
CA ARG A 10 -17.68 14.99 -6.30
C ARG A 10 -16.88 15.36 -7.54
N VAL A 11 -15.91 16.26 -7.45
CA VAL A 11 -15.12 16.76 -8.59
C VAL A 11 -13.64 16.57 -8.31
N CYS A 12 -12.86 16.26 -9.34
CA CYS A 12 -11.42 16.11 -9.23
C CYS A 12 -10.75 17.40 -8.73
N GLU A 13 -10.02 17.31 -7.62
CA GLU A 13 -9.32 18.45 -7.01
C GLU A 13 -8.13 18.93 -7.86
N HIS A 14 -7.59 18.10 -8.74
CA HIS A 14 -6.47 18.48 -9.62
C HIS A 14 -6.91 19.24 -10.87
N CYS A 15 -7.81 18.67 -11.67
CA CYS A 15 -8.18 19.25 -12.96
C CYS A 15 -9.51 20.02 -12.93
N GLN A 16 -10.32 19.85 -11.88
CA GLN A 16 -11.64 20.45 -11.72
C GLN A 16 -12.63 20.23 -12.89
N ALA A 17 -12.31 19.30 -13.80
CA ALA A 17 -13.04 19.12 -15.06
C ALA A 17 -13.83 17.80 -15.15
N ALA A 18 -13.63 16.89 -14.20
CA ALA A 18 -14.21 15.56 -14.22
C ALA A 18 -14.64 15.13 -12.82
N PRO A 19 -15.63 14.23 -12.68
CA PRO A 19 -16.02 13.71 -11.38
C PRO A 19 -14.89 12.93 -10.72
N ALA A 20 -14.77 13.06 -9.40
CA ALA A 20 -13.84 12.26 -8.64
C ALA A 20 -14.36 10.82 -8.52
N VAL A 21 -13.49 9.85 -8.77
CA VAL A 21 -13.80 8.41 -8.70
C VAL A 21 -12.84 7.65 -7.80
N ARG A 22 -11.77 8.30 -7.33
CA ARG A 22 -10.78 7.75 -6.41
C ARG A 22 -10.51 8.74 -5.29
N ILE A 23 -10.26 8.22 -4.09
CA ILE A 23 -9.90 8.97 -2.90
C ILE A 23 -8.51 8.50 -2.47
N ILE A 24 -7.58 9.44 -2.26
CA ILE A 24 -6.25 9.19 -1.71
C ILE A 24 -6.23 9.73 -0.28
N HIS A 25 -5.85 8.90 0.68
CA HIS A 25 -5.63 9.31 2.07
C HIS A 25 -4.15 9.61 2.28
N ILE A 26 -3.84 10.83 2.71
CA ILE A 26 -2.50 11.24 3.12
C ILE A 26 -2.50 11.38 4.64
N VAL A 27 -1.53 10.73 5.29
CA VAL A 27 -1.33 10.81 6.73
C VAL A 27 0.08 11.32 6.99
N GLU A 28 0.20 12.47 7.63
CA GLU A 28 1.46 13.06 8.07
C GLU A 28 1.38 13.34 9.58
N GLY A 29 2.03 12.49 10.38
CA GLY A 29 1.87 12.54 11.83
C GLY A 29 0.42 12.29 12.26
N THR A 30 -0.20 13.27 12.93
CA THR A 30 -1.61 13.24 13.35
C THR A 30 -2.56 13.84 12.30
N ALA A 31 -2.03 14.51 11.28
CA ALA A 31 -2.84 15.11 10.24
C ALA A 31 -3.26 14.05 9.23
N ARG A 32 -4.56 14.00 8.94
CA ARG A 32 -5.16 13.14 7.91
C ARG A 32 -5.87 14.02 6.89
N ARG A 33 -5.64 13.75 5.61
CA ARG A 33 -6.29 14.45 4.50
C ARG A 33 -6.74 13.48 3.42
N GLU A 34 -7.85 13.83 2.79
CA GLU A 34 -8.41 13.13 1.65
C GLU A 34 -8.24 13.98 0.39
N ILE A 35 -7.82 13.36 -0.70
CA ILE A 35 -7.72 13.98 -2.03
C ILE A 35 -8.58 13.19 -3.01
N HIS A 36 -9.53 13.88 -3.64
CA HIS A 36 -10.49 13.34 -4.59
C HIS A 36 -10.00 13.55 -6.02
N LEU A 37 -9.70 12.46 -6.74
CA LEU A 37 -9.18 12.51 -8.11
C LEU A 37 -10.09 11.78 -9.11
N CYS A 38 -10.16 12.29 -10.35
CA CYS A 38 -10.71 11.52 -11.46
C CYS A 38 -9.73 10.41 -11.88
N GLU A 39 -10.19 9.47 -12.69
CA GLU A 39 -9.42 8.31 -13.13
C GLU A 39 -8.06 8.70 -13.73
N ALA A 40 -8.06 9.58 -14.74
CA ALA A 40 -6.84 10.04 -15.40
C ALA A 40 -5.85 10.74 -14.44
N CYS A 41 -6.36 11.52 -13.48
CA CYS A 41 -5.51 12.18 -12.50
C CYS A 41 -4.97 11.21 -11.45
N SER A 42 -5.74 10.19 -11.06
CA SER A 42 -5.30 9.18 -10.10
C SER A 42 -4.16 8.31 -10.62
N ILE A 43 -4.17 8.00 -11.92
CA ILE A 43 -3.10 7.27 -12.62
C ILE A 43 -1.82 8.12 -12.64
N ARG A 44 -1.92 9.38 -13.08
CA ARG A 44 -0.76 10.31 -13.12
C ARG A 44 -0.17 10.60 -11.74
N ALA A 45 -1.01 10.64 -10.70
CA ALA A 45 -0.60 10.85 -9.32
C ALA A 45 0.23 9.69 -8.74
N GLY A 46 0.34 8.54 -9.45
CA GLY A 46 1.08 7.38 -8.98
C GLY A 46 0.50 6.73 -7.72
N ALA A 47 -0.74 7.10 -7.35
CA ALA A 47 -1.51 6.50 -6.26
C ALA A 47 -1.92 5.04 -6.55
N VAL A 48 -1.70 4.64 -7.80
CA VAL A 48 -1.61 3.26 -8.25
C VAL A 48 -0.32 3.19 -9.07
N PRO A 49 0.51 2.15 -8.95
CA PRO A 49 1.50 1.84 -9.98
C PRO A 49 0.79 1.83 -11.34
N GLU A 50 1.41 2.34 -12.41
CA GLU A 50 0.87 2.25 -13.78
C GLU A 50 0.51 0.78 -14.12
N ASP A 51 1.16 -0.17 -13.43
CA ASP A 51 0.89 -1.60 -13.44
C ASP A 51 0.12 -2.06 -12.19
N SER A 52 -1.16 -1.70 -12.05
CA SER A 52 -2.05 -2.41 -11.13
C SER A 52 -2.21 -3.91 -11.45
N ALA A 53 -1.65 -4.35 -12.59
CA ALA A 53 -1.53 -5.74 -13.00
C ALA A 53 -0.40 -6.53 -12.30
N VAL A 54 0.53 -5.86 -11.60
CA VAL A 54 1.65 -6.53 -10.92
C VAL A 54 1.66 -6.15 -9.44
N ILE A 55 0.59 -6.49 -8.72
CA ILE A 55 0.78 -6.86 -7.32
C ILE A 55 1.55 -8.18 -7.40
N PRO A 56 2.84 -8.25 -7.01
CA PRO A 56 3.56 -9.51 -7.02
C PRO A 56 2.72 -10.48 -6.19
N ARG A 57 2.36 -11.63 -6.77
CA ARG A 57 1.65 -12.63 -5.99
C ARG A 57 2.55 -12.98 -4.84
N VAL A 58 1.98 -13.22 -3.66
CA VAL A 58 2.80 -13.55 -2.49
C VAL A 58 3.77 -14.68 -2.84
N GLY A 59 3.34 -15.62 -3.70
CA GLY A 59 4.16 -16.68 -4.27
C GLY A 59 5.43 -16.24 -5.03
N ASP A 60 5.37 -15.15 -5.78
CA ASP A 60 6.51 -14.59 -6.53
C ASP A 60 7.60 -14.05 -5.57
N LEU A 61 7.20 -13.64 -4.37
CA LEU A 61 8.09 -13.12 -3.32
C LEU A 61 8.82 -14.22 -2.55
N PHE A 62 8.32 -15.46 -2.59
CA PHE A 62 8.98 -16.59 -1.93
C PHE A 62 10.31 -16.97 -2.60
N GLY A 63 10.47 -16.68 -3.90
CA GLY A 63 11.66 -17.07 -4.67
C GLY A 63 12.96 -16.48 -4.13
N ASP A 64 12.92 -15.24 -3.66
CA ASP A 64 14.10 -14.50 -3.20
C ASP A 64 14.34 -14.60 -1.67
N LEU A 65 13.44 -15.27 -0.93
CA LEU A 65 13.43 -15.26 0.55
C LEU A 65 13.70 -16.62 1.20
N LEU A 66 13.89 -17.66 0.39
CA LEU A 66 14.22 -19.00 0.88
C LEU A 66 15.72 -19.17 1.03
N ASN A 67 16.13 -19.72 2.17
CA ASN A 67 17.49 -20.21 2.35
C ASN A 67 17.64 -21.58 1.68
N PRO A 68 18.87 -22.00 1.30
CA PRO A 68 19.11 -23.30 0.66
C PRO A 68 18.61 -24.51 1.46
N GLU A 69 18.52 -24.37 2.79
CA GLU A 69 17.99 -25.40 3.70
C GLU A 69 16.47 -25.57 3.54
N GLU A 70 15.74 -24.51 3.18
CA GLU A 70 14.28 -24.51 3.04
C GLU A 70 13.84 -24.91 1.63
N GLU A 71 14.74 -24.79 0.64
CA GLU A 71 14.55 -25.40 -0.68
C GLU A 71 14.55 -26.93 -0.63
N GLN A 72 15.18 -27.53 0.38
CA GLN A 72 15.22 -28.99 0.56
C GLN A 72 13.91 -29.55 1.14
N ASP A 73 13.08 -28.71 1.76
CA ASP A 73 11.86 -29.09 2.49
C ASP A 73 10.56 -28.59 1.83
N LEU A 74 10.56 -28.37 0.51
CA LEU A 74 9.38 -27.91 -0.23
C LEU A 74 8.18 -28.88 -0.16
N ASP A 75 8.43 -30.16 0.15
CA ASP A 75 7.41 -31.19 0.33
C ASP A 75 6.82 -31.22 1.75
N ARG A 76 7.29 -30.39 2.68
CA ARG A 76 6.76 -30.30 4.04
C ARG A 76 5.27 -29.96 4.02
N GLN A 77 4.48 -30.78 4.70
CA GLN A 77 3.01 -30.68 4.73
C GLN A 77 2.49 -30.16 6.06
N CYS A 78 1.44 -29.35 6.01
CA CYS A 78 0.68 -29.00 7.19
C CYS A 78 -0.06 -30.23 7.74
N PRO A 79 0.14 -30.62 9.00
CA PRO A 79 -0.54 -31.79 9.58
C PRO A 79 -2.06 -31.61 9.71
N GLY A 80 -2.55 -30.37 9.69
CA GLY A 80 -3.97 -30.06 9.83
C GLY A 80 -4.79 -30.08 8.54
N CYS A 81 -4.18 -29.86 7.37
CA CYS A 81 -4.91 -29.81 6.09
C CYS A 81 -4.16 -30.40 4.89
N GLY A 82 -2.92 -30.86 5.07
CA GLY A 82 -2.10 -31.45 4.01
C GLY A 82 -1.50 -30.45 3.01
N THR A 83 -1.72 -29.14 3.18
CA THR A 83 -1.12 -28.13 2.30
C THR A 83 0.41 -28.19 2.38
N THR A 84 1.08 -28.28 1.24
CA THR A 84 2.55 -28.32 1.15
C THR A 84 3.15 -26.92 1.16
N LEU A 85 4.41 -26.83 1.55
CA LEU A 85 5.20 -25.61 1.42
C LEU A 85 5.30 -25.15 -0.04
N LEU A 86 5.44 -26.09 -0.97
CA LEU A 86 5.41 -25.83 -2.41
C LEU A 86 4.08 -25.20 -2.85
N HIS A 87 2.94 -25.65 -2.34
CA HIS A 87 1.64 -25.07 -2.67
C HIS A 87 1.54 -23.64 -2.15
N LEU A 88 1.92 -23.41 -0.89
CA LEU A 88 1.95 -22.08 -0.29
C LEU A 88 2.88 -21.14 -1.08
N ARG A 89 4.03 -21.63 -1.56
CA ARG A 89 4.94 -20.89 -2.44
C ARG A 89 4.33 -20.59 -3.80
N ALA A 90 3.64 -21.54 -4.43
CA ALA A 90 3.11 -21.33 -5.77
C ALA A 90 1.90 -20.38 -5.78
N THR A 91 1.08 -20.43 -4.73
CA THR A 91 -0.21 -19.72 -4.68
C THR A 91 -0.22 -18.51 -3.76
N GLY A 92 0.67 -18.48 -2.76
CA GLY A 92 0.61 -17.52 -1.67
C GLY A 92 -0.49 -17.78 -0.65
N LEU A 93 -1.19 -18.92 -0.72
CA LEU A 93 -2.38 -19.22 0.07
C LEU A 93 -2.13 -20.30 1.12
N ALA A 94 -2.50 -19.99 2.36
CA ALA A 94 -2.53 -20.95 3.47
C ALA A 94 -3.85 -21.74 3.47
N GLY A 95 -3.78 -23.05 3.74
CA GLY A 95 -4.95 -23.94 3.70
C GLY A 95 -5.80 -23.93 4.97
N CYS A 96 -5.20 -23.79 6.16
CA CYS A 96 -5.92 -23.72 7.43
C CYS A 96 -5.13 -22.91 8.48
N GLN A 97 -5.70 -22.72 9.68
CA GLN A 97 -5.00 -22.01 10.77
C GLN A 97 -3.66 -22.66 11.15
N GLY A 98 -3.54 -23.99 11.04
CA GLY A 98 -2.30 -24.72 11.33
C GLY A 98 -1.17 -24.38 10.37
N CYS A 99 -1.47 -23.93 9.15
CA CYS A 99 -0.45 -23.49 8.20
C CYS A 99 0.33 -22.27 8.68
N TYR A 100 -0.30 -21.37 9.45
CA TYR A 100 0.39 -20.20 10.02
C TYR A 100 1.38 -20.60 11.12
N HIS A 101 1.14 -21.70 11.82
CA HIS A 101 2.08 -22.23 12.79
C HIS A 101 3.21 -23.00 12.09
N GLU A 102 2.86 -23.89 11.16
CA GLU A 102 3.82 -24.77 10.50
C GLU A 102 4.81 -24.01 9.61
N PHE A 103 4.31 -23.03 8.85
CA PHE A 103 5.08 -22.24 7.90
C PHE A 103 5.33 -20.81 8.40
N GLY A 104 5.05 -20.54 9.68
CA GLY A 104 5.13 -19.22 10.30
C GLY A 104 6.45 -18.48 10.06
N PRO A 105 7.63 -19.10 10.27
CA PRO A 105 8.91 -18.44 10.03
C PRO A 105 9.07 -17.92 8.60
N LEU A 106 8.61 -18.67 7.61
CA LEU A 106 8.67 -18.29 6.19
C LEU A 106 7.68 -17.18 5.87
N ILE A 107 6.42 -17.31 6.33
CA ILE A 107 5.37 -16.29 6.19
C ILE A 107 5.85 -14.97 6.82
N GLN A 108 6.50 -15.04 7.97
CA GLN A 108 7.03 -13.87 8.67
C GLN A 108 8.15 -13.19 7.87
N ARG A 109 9.07 -13.95 7.26
CA ARG A 109 10.09 -13.37 6.37
C ARG A 109 9.50 -12.75 5.11
N LEU A 110 8.41 -13.27 4.58
CA LEU A 110 7.69 -12.65 3.46
C LEU A 110 7.12 -11.29 3.83
N ILE A 111 6.42 -11.22 4.96
CA ILE A 111 5.83 -9.98 5.44
C ILE A 111 6.95 -8.96 5.69
N HIS A 112 8.04 -9.35 6.35
CA HIS A 112 9.18 -8.45 6.62
C HIS A 112 10.03 -8.12 5.39
N GLY A 113 10.08 -8.99 4.38
CA GLY A 113 10.74 -8.71 3.10
C GLY A 113 9.98 -7.69 2.25
N VAL A 114 8.64 -7.68 2.37
CA VAL A 114 7.75 -6.67 1.79
C VAL A 114 7.80 -5.37 2.59
N ASP A 115 7.82 -5.46 3.92
CA ASP A 115 8.11 -4.37 4.85
C ASP A 115 9.62 -4.06 4.89
N ARG A 116 10.22 -3.74 3.74
CA ARG A 116 11.35 -2.81 3.74
C ARG A 116 10.80 -1.48 4.24
N GLY A 117 10.79 -1.36 5.58
CA GLY A 117 10.58 -0.17 6.37
C GLY A 117 11.54 0.90 5.88
N SER A 118 11.14 1.55 4.82
CA SER A 118 11.84 2.67 4.24
C SER A 118 11.11 3.89 4.76
N VAL A 119 11.42 4.25 6.00
CA VAL A 119 11.34 5.65 6.38
C VAL A 119 12.38 6.36 5.51
N HIS A 120 11.99 6.71 4.29
CA HIS A 120 12.81 7.47 3.37
C HIS A 120 12.92 8.88 3.93
N ARG A 121 14.03 9.16 4.63
CA ARG A 121 14.45 10.54 4.91
C ARG A 121 15.18 11.06 3.67
N GLY A 122 14.42 11.57 2.70
CA GLY A 122 14.92 12.05 1.42
C GLY A 122 13.81 12.55 0.50
N ALA A 123 14.17 13.10 -0.66
CA ALA A 123 13.23 13.65 -1.63
C ALA A 123 12.16 12.61 -2.04
N TYR A 124 10.91 13.06 -2.10
CA TYR A 124 9.81 12.23 -2.58
C TYR A 124 10.02 11.82 -4.04
N PRO A 125 9.57 10.61 -4.45
CA PRO A 125 9.60 10.21 -5.86
C PRO A 125 8.93 11.26 -6.74
N ALA A 126 9.52 11.60 -7.89
CA ALA A 126 8.99 12.62 -8.80
C ALA A 126 7.52 12.38 -9.20
N ARG A 127 7.09 11.11 -9.26
CA ARG A 127 5.69 10.72 -9.51
C ARG A 127 4.69 11.19 -8.45
N LEU A 128 5.13 11.40 -7.22
CA LEU A 128 4.31 11.93 -6.11
C LEU A 128 4.24 13.45 -6.11
N GLN A 129 5.00 14.14 -6.98
CA GLN A 129 5.05 15.61 -6.99
C GLN A 129 3.66 16.22 -7.19
N MET A 130 2.85 15.66 -8.09
CA MET A 130 1.47 16.11 -8.32
C MET A 130 0.59 16.01 -7.06
N VAL A 131 0.75 14.95 -6.27
CA VAL A 131 0.01 14.76 -5.01
C VAL A 131 0.48 15.76 -3.96
N LEU A 132 1.79 15.96 -3.87
CA LEU A 132 2.41 16.93 -2.96
C LEU A 132 2.02 18.37 -3.30
N ASP A 133 1.89 18.70 -4.58
CA ASP A 133 1.47 20.03 -5.03
C ASP A 133 0.02 20.31 -4.63
N ILE A 134 -0.89 19.34 -4.77
CA ILE A 134 -2.29 19.46 -4.33
C ILE A 134 -2.38 19.57 -2.80
N PHE A 135 -1.51 18.84 -2.09
CA PHE A 135 -1.41 18.92 -0.64
C PHE A 135 -0.95 20.33 -0.21
N ARG A 136 0.17 20.82 -0.76
CA ARG A 136 0.77 22.12 -0.39
C ARG A 136 0.00 23.34 -0.86
N ALA A 137 -0.70 23.27 -2.01
CA ALA A 137 -1.43 24.42 -2.57
C ALA A 137 -2.60 24.91 -1.71
N HIS A 138 -3.01 24.15 -0.67
CA HIS A 138 -4.07 24.53 0.25
C HIS A 138 -3.60 24.78 1.69
N ASP A 139 -2.30 24.70 1.96
CA ASP A 139 -1.71 25.18 3.21
C ASP A 139 -1.19 26.61 3.01
N LEU A 140 -2.06 27.60 3.24
CA LEU A 140 -1.65 28.97 3.60
C LEU A 140 -1.64 29.09 5.13
N PRO A 141 -0.77 29.95 5.69
CA PRO A 141 -0.33 29.87 7.08
C PRO A 141 -1.34 30.48 8.06
N GLY A 142 -1.37 29.93 9.28
CA GLY A 142 -1.87 30.63 10.46
C GLY A 142 -2.68 29.76 11.41
N ASP A 143 -2.03 29.36 12.52
CA ASP A 143 -2.52 29.68 13.85
C ASP A 143 -1.32 29.57 14.81
N ASP A 144 -0.51 30.62 14.81
CA ASP A 144 0.22 31.03 16.02
C ASP A 144 -0.85 31.48 17.03
N HIS A 145 -1.17 30.66 18.02
CA HIS A 145 -1.67 31.18 19.28
C HIS A 145 -1.38 30.27 20.48
N ASP A 146 -0.73 30.89 21.45
CA ASP A 146 -0.69 30.62 22.89
C ASP A 146 0.31 29.58 23.41
N SER A 147 1.53 30.07 23.61
CA SER A 147 2.19 29.94 24.92
C SER A 147 1.33 30.55 26.03
N PRO A 148 1.34 29.92 27.20
CA PRO A 148 2.10 30.51 28.31
C PRO A 148 3.22 29.59 28.81
#